data_AF-A0A9D5MUW7-F1
#
_entry.id   AF-A0A9D5MUW7-F1
#
_cell.length_a   1.000
_cell.length_b   1.000
_cell.length_c   1.000
_cell.angle_alpha   90.00
_cell.angle_beta   90.00
_cell.angle_gamma   90.00
#
_symmetry.space_group_name_H-M   'P 1'
#
loop_
_entity.id
_entity.type
_entity.pdbx_description
1 polymer ?
#
loop_
_entity_poly.entity_id
_entity_poly.type
_entity_poly.pdbx_seq_one_letter_code
_entity_poly.pdbx_strand_id
1 'polypeptide(L)'
;MMNSVQGQNRLKTMRKEIFKISAYRALIISRIYLSLCLAVSFFLLSLAGSTEAAFYILLILNLLPVLLSYLIKNAAVATQKVFFIALTKEPPFLLNNLKKKYKYTKLHHFTNSVSFTAALLLLLLWQYNYHTKGGIQKSLLFLPTGILLSSMLLRILSIPYYYWKLHIDLSCNRI
;
A
#
# COMPACT_ATOMS: atom_id res chain seq x y z
N MET A 1 -26.06 25.20 -21.61
CA MET A 1 -26.27 24.12 -20.60
C MET A 1 -25.35 22.91 -20.79
N MET A 2 -25.04 22.46 -22.01
CA MET A 2 -24.13 21.29 -22.22
C MET A 2 -22.70 21.51 -21.70
N ASN A 3 -22.17 22.74 -21.79
CA ASN A 3 -20.81 23.09 -21.35
C ASN A 3 -20.61 23.03 -19.82
N SER A 4 -21.66 23.29 -19.01
CA SER A 4 -21.55 23.22 -17.54
C SER A 4 -21.57 21.77 -17.03
N VAL A 5 -22.37 20.90 -17.66
CA VAL A 5 -22.44 19.46 -17.33
C VAL A 5 -21.12 18.76 -17.67
N GLN A 6 -20.53 19.07 -18.83
CA GLN A 6 -19.23 18.52 -19.23
C GLN A 6 -18.10 18.98 -18.29
N GLY A 7 -18.12 20.26 -17.88
CA GLY A 7 -17.17 20.80 -16.90
C GLY A 7 -17.27 20.13 -15.52
N GLN A 8 -18.49 19.93 -15.00
CA GLN A 8 -18.71 19.23 -13.73
C GLN A 8 -18.27 17.77 -13.80
N ASN A 9 -18.55 17.07 -14.90
CA ASN A 9 -18.11 15.69 -15.10
C ASN A 9 -16.58 15.57 -15.15
N ARG A 10 -15.90 16.54 -15.78
CA ARG A 10 -14.43 16.60 -15.80
C ARG A 10 -13.84 16.79 -14.39
N LEU A 11 -14.39 17.72 -13.61
CA LEU A 11 -13.96 17.97 -12.22
C LEU A 11 -14.15 16.73 -11.33
N LYS A 12 -15.29 16.04 -11.47
CA LYS A 12 -15.54 14.77 -10.76
C LYS A 12 -14.49 13.71 -11.12
N THR A 13 -14.13 13.58 -12.39
CA THR A 13 -13.10 12.65 -12.85
C THR A 13 -11.72 13.01 -12.30
N MET A 14 -11.33 14.30 -12.34
CA MET A 14 -10.06 14.77 -11.78
C MET A 14 -9.97 14.49 -10.27
N ARG A 15 -11.02 14.76 -9.49
CA ARG A 15 -11.05 14.42 -8.05
C ARG A 15 -10.88 12.93 -7.80
N LYS A 16 -11.53 12.07 -8.60
CA LYS A 16 -11.37 10.61 -8.49
C LYS A 16 -9.94 10.17 -8.81
N GLU A 17 -9.30 10.76 -9.81
CA GLU A 17 -7.91 10.48 -10.18
C GLU A 17 -6.92 10.93 -9.09
N ILE A 18 -7.11 12.14 -8.54
CA ILE A 18 -6.33 12.65 -7.41
C ILE A 18 -6.45 11.69 -6.21
N PHE A 19 -7.67 11.26 -5.88
CA PHE A 19 -7.90 10.33 -4.79
C PHE A 19 -7.21 8.97 -5.01
N LYS A 20 -7.22 8.44 -6.25
CA LYS A 20 -6.50 7.20 -6.57
C LYS A 20 -4.99 7.34 -6.37
N ILE A 21 -4.42 8.46 -6.81
CA ILE A 21 -2.99 8.72 -6.66
C ILE A 21 -2.64 8.95 -5.18
N SER A 22 -3.46 9.71 -4.43
CA SER A 22 -3.21 9.94 -3.00
C SER A 22 -3.29 8.65 -2.20
N ALA A 23 -4.30 7.82 -2.42
CA ALA A 23 -4.44 6.51 -1.79
C ALA A 23 -3.26 5.59 -2.10
N TYR A 24 -2.80 5.58 -3.36
CA TYR A 24 -1.61 4.82 -3.74
C TYR A 24 -0.35 5.33 -3.04
N ARG A 25 -0.13 6.65 -2.98
CA ARG A 25 1.05 7.21 -2.31
C ARG A 25 1.05 6.98 -0.81
N ALA A 26 -0.11 7.12 -0.17
CA ALA A 26 -0.29 6.75 1.23
C ALA A 26 0.08 5.28 1.46
N LEU A 27 -0.41 4.36 0.61
CA LEU A 27 -0.07 2.94 0.69
C LEU A 27 1.44 2.68 0.55
N ILE A 28 2.12 3.30 -0.42
CA ILE A 28 3.58 3.13 -0.60
C ILE A 28 4.34 3.57 0.65
N ILE A 29 3.98 4.73 1.23
CA ILE A 29 4.65 5.26 2.42
C ILE A 29 4.39 4.40 3.64
N SER A 30 3.14 3.98 3.86
CA SER A 30 2.81 3.04 4.92
C SER A 30 3.55 1.72 4.77
N ARG A 31 3.77 1.23 3.53
CA ARG A 31 4.57 0.03 3.30
C ARG A 31 6.04 0.24 3.65
N ILE A 32 6.64 1.35 3.23
CA ILE A 32 8.05 1.67 3.56
C ILE A 32 8.21 1.78 5.07
N TYR A 33 7.32 2.49 5.74
CA TYR A 33 7.28 2.59 7.20
C TYR A 33 7.19 1.22 7.86
N LEU A 34 6.23 0.39 7.43
CA LEU A 34 6.05 -0.96 7.96
C LEU A 34 7.30 -1.83 7.74
N SER A 35 7.93 -1.77 6.57
CA SER A 35 9.21 -2.45 6.30
C SER A 35 10.30 -1.99 7.26
N LEU A 36 10.43 -0.69 7.52
CA LEU A 36 11.41 -0.16 8.46
C LEU A 36 11.14 -0.65 9.88
N CYS A 37 9.89 -0.58 10.35
CA CYS A 37 9.50 -1.10 11.65
C CYS A 37 9.82 -2.59 11.80
N LEU A 38 9.50 -3.41 10.79
CA LEU A 38 9.79 -4.84 10.79
C LEU A 38 11.30 -5.12 10.77
N ALA A 39 12.09 -4.36 10.01
CA ALA A 39 13.55 -4.50 9.96
C ALA A 39 14.19 -4.17 11.31
N VAL A 40 13.80 -3.06 11.94
CA VAL A 40 14.26 -2.69 13.29
C VAL A 40 13.85 -3.74 14.31
N SER A 41 12.60 -4.22 14.24
CA SER A 41 12.08 -5.24 15.14
C SER A 41 12.82 -6.56 14.99
N PHE A 42 13.12 -6.97 13.76
CA PHE A 42 13.92 -8.15 13.48
C PHE A 42 15.31 -8.02 14.11
N PHE A 43 15.98 -6.88 13.93
CA PHE A 43 17.29 -6.64 14.53
C PHE A 43 17.24 -6.73 16.07
N LEU A 44 16.26 -6.09 16.71
CA LEU A 44 16.09 -6.15 18.16
C LEU A 44 15.78 -7.57 18.66
N LEU A 45 14.93 -8.32 17.96
CA LEU A 45 14.58 -9.70 18.32
C LEU A 45 15.75 -10.66 18.12
N SER A 46 16.54 -10.47 17.07
CA SER A 46 17.75 -11.25 16.81
C SER A 46 18.76 -11.10 17.95
N LEU A 47 18.98 -9.86 18.44
CA LEU A 47 19.82 -9.61 19.62
C LEU A 47 19.27 -10.25 20.90
N ALA A 48 17.95 -10.37 21.01
CA ALA A 48 17.27 -10.99 22.15
C ALA A 48 17.14 -12.53 22.01
N GLY A 49 17.80 -13.17 21.03
CA GLY A 49 17.73 -14.61 20.79
C GLY A 49 16.33 -15.12 20.42
N SER A 50 15.48 -14.23 19.88
CA SER A 50 14.04 -14.44 19.67
C SER A 50 13.68 -14.62 18.19
N THR A 51 12.47 -15.16 17.96
CA THR A 51 11.91 -15.63 16.68
C THR A 51 12.06 -14.73 15.43
N GLU A 52 12.19 -15.40 14.28
CA GLU A 52 12.30 -14.89 12.89
C GLU A 52 11.02 -14.28 12.28
N ALA A 53 9.93 -14.16 13.04
CA ALA A 53 8.62 -13.77 12.52
C ALA A 53 8.64 -12.41 11.79
N ALA A 54 9.33 -11.41 12.36
CA ALA A 54 9.49 -10.09 11.75
C ALA A 54 10.17 -10.16 10.37
N PHE A 55 11.15 -11.05 10.20
CA PHE A 55 11.86 -11.25 8.94
C PHE A 55 10.95 -11.87 7.87
N TYR A 56 10.18 -12.91 8.21
CA TYR A 56 9.24 -13.51 7.26
C TYR A 56 8.17 -12.52 6.79
N ILE A 57 7.64 -11.70 7.70
CA ILE A 57 6.67 -10.65 7.35
C ILE A 57 7.33 -9.61 6.44
N LEU A 58 8.57 -9.20 6.74
CA LEU A 58 9.34 -8.27 5.92
C LEU A 58 9.56 -8.81 4.50
N LEU A 59 9.91 -10.09 4.35
CA LEU A 59 10.07 -10.73 3.05
C LEU A 59 8.75 -10.74 2.27
N ILE A 60 7.66 -11.17 2.89
CA ILE A 60 6.33 -11.19 2.24
C ILE A 60 5.91 -9.78 1.82
N LEU A 61 6.14 -8.77 2.65
CA LEU A 61 5.76 -7.39 2.36
C LEU A 61 6.47 -6.83 1.11
N ASN A 62 7.69 -7.28 0.81
CA ASN A 62 8.50 -6.74 -0.28
C ASN A 62 8.53 -7.64 -1.53
N LEU A 63 8.46 -8.97 -1.37
CA LEU A 63 8.49 -9.92 -2.48
C LEU A 63 7.11 -10.16 -3.08
N LEU A 64 6.06 -10.22 -2.25
CA LEU A 64 4.71 -10.56 -2.71
C LEU A 64 4.18 -9.61 -3.80
N PRO A 65 4.40 -8.28 -3.76
CA PRO A 65 3.95 -7.40 -4.84
C PRO A 65 4.57 -7.76 -6.20
N VAL A 66 5.87 -8.12 -6.21
CA VAL A 66 6.62 -8.46 -7.42
C VAL A 66 6.10 -9.78 -7.98
N LEU A 67 5.99 -10.80 -7.14
CA LEU A 67 5.47 -12.11 -7.52
C LEU A 67 4.04 -12.03 -8.04
N LEU A 68 3.14 -11.33 -7.33
CA LEU A 68 1.77 -11.13 -7.77
C LEU A 68 1.69 -10.36 -9.09
N SER A 69 2.53 -9.33 -9.28
CA SER A 69 2.56 -8.57 -10.52
C SER A 69 2.92 -9.46 -11.71
N TYR A 70 3.94 -10.30 -11.54
CA TYR A 70 4.36 -11.26 -12.56
C TYR A 70 3.27 -12.29 -12.85
N LEU A 71 2.71 -12.92 -11.82
CA LEU A 71 1.66 -13.94 -11.97
C LEU A 71 0.40 -13.38 -12.64
N ILE A 72 -0.05 -12.18 -12.25
CA ILE A 72 -1.23 -11.55 -12.84
C ILE A 72 -1.00 -11.21 -14.32
N LYS A 73 0.19 -10.68 -14.68
CA LYS A 73 0.53 -10.39 -16.07
C LYS A 73 0.55 -11.67 -16.91
N ASN A 74 1.18 -12.73 -16.41
CA ASN A 74 1.25 -14.00 -17.11
C ASN A 74 -0.15 -14.63 -17.27
N ALA A 75 -0.96 -14.61 -16.21
CA ALA A 75 -2.33 -15.11 -16.26
C ALA A 75 -3.23 -14.31 -17.22
N ALA A 76 -3.05 -12.99 -17.31
CA ALA A 76 -3.79 -12.15 -18.25
C ALA A 76 -3.54 -12.54 -19.71
N VAL A 77 -2.30 -12.93 -20.05
CA VAL A 77 -1.92 -13.38 -21.39
C VAL A 77 -2.41 -14.81 -21.65
N ALA A 78 -2.17 -15.73 -20.71
CA ALA A 78 -2.42 -17.15 -20.90
C ALA A 78 -3.91 -17.53 -20.85
N THR A 79 -4.69 -16.94 -19.92
CA THR A 79 -6.07 -17.38 -19.65
C THR A 79 -7.15 -16.44 -20.22
N GLN A 80 -6.75 -15.25 -20.67
CA GLN A 80 -7.65 -14.17 -21.13
C GLN A 80 -8.83 -13.85 -20.20
N LYS A 81 -8.75 -14.19 -18.91
CA LYS A 81 -9.83 -13.90 -17.96
C LYS A 81 -10.01 -12.39 -17.82
N VAL A 82 -11.26 -11.95 -17.91
CA VAL A 82 -11.67 -10.53 -17.87
C VAL A 82 -11.08 -9.78 -16.67
N PHE A 83 -11.04 -10.41 -15.50
CA PHE A 83 -10.49 -9.82 -14.27
C PHE A 83 -9.01 -9.45 -14.39
N PHE A 84 -8.15 -10.39 -14.82
CA PHE A 84 -6.71 -10.13 -14.94
C PHE A 84 -6.42 -9.10 -16.03
N ILE A 85 -7.15 -9.16 -17.15
CA ILE A 85 -7.07 -8.15 -18.21
C ILE A 85 -7.46 -6.76 -17.69
N ALA A 86 -8.51 -6.65 -16.88
CA ALA A 86 -8.96 -5.36 -16.35
C ALA A 86 -7.97 -4.73 -15.35
N LEU A 87 -7.18 -5.57 -14.67
CA LEU A 87 -6.09 -5.15 -13.77
C LEU A 87 -4.85 -4.67 -14.54
N THR A 88 -4.55 -5.28 -15.68
CA THR A 88 -3.40 -4.90 -16.53
C THR A 88 -3.73 -3.75 -17.48
N LYS A 89 -5.00 -3.59 -17.90
CA LYS A 89 -5.42 -2.49 -18.79
C LYS A 89 -5.60 -1.19 -18.01
N GLU A 90 -4.88 -0.18 -18.45
CA GLU A 90 -4.93 1.17 -17.90
C GLU A 90 -5.98 2.02 -18.65
N PRO A 91 -7.02 2.52 -17.95
CA PRO A 91 -7.97 3.45 -18.56
C PRO A 91 -7.30 4.80 -18.85
N PRO A 92 -7.86 5.60 -19.77
CA PRO A 92 -7.39 6.96 -19.99
C PRO A 92 -7.43 7.76 -18.69
N PHE A 93 -6.36 8.50 -18.42
CA PHE A 93 -6.17 9.33 -17.23
C PHE A 93 -6.07 10.78 -17.67
N LEU A 94 -6.95 11.66 -17.17
CA LEU A 94 -6.90 13.09 -17.48
C LEU A 94 -5.60 13.73 -16.97
N LEU A 95 -5.15 13.30 -15.79
CA LEU A 95 -3.96 13.80 -15.11
C LEU A 95 -2.74 12.92 -15.38
N ASN A 96 -2.38 12.72 -16.65
CA ASN A 96 -1.32 11.79 -17.04
C ASN A 96 0.07 12.19 -16.49
N ASN A 97 0.37 13.49 -16.37
CA ASN A 97 1.63 13.97 -15.79
C ASN A 97 1.77 13.52 -14.32
N LEU A 98 0.70 13.63 -13.53
CA LEU A 98 0.67 13.14 -12.15
C LEU A 98 0.82 11.62 -12.07
N LYS A 99 0.13 10.89 -12.95
CA LYS A 99 0.26 9.44 -13.05
C LYS A 99 1.71 9.02 -13.29
N LYS A 100 2.41 9.68 -14.22
CA LYS A 100 3.83 9.45 -14.52
C LYS A 100 4.74 9.81 -13.35
N LYS A 101 4.60 11.02 -12.78
CA LYS A 101 5.39 11.51 -11.63
C LYS A 101 5.34 10.55 -10.45
N TYR A 102 4.16 10.00 -10.15
CA TYR A 102 3.96 9.10 -9.03
C TYR A 102 4.03 7.61 -9.39
N LYS A 103 4.32 7.27 -10.65
CA LYS A 103 4.40 5.90 -11.18
C LYS A 103 3.16 5.05 -10.82
N TYR A 104 1.98 5.67 -10.87
CA TYR A 104 0.73 4.99 -10.54
C TYR A 104 0.30 4.05 -11.67
N THR A 105 0.03 2.79 -11.31
CA THR A 105 -0.70 1.83 -12.15
C THR A 105 -1.69 1.08 -11.27
N LYS A 106 -2.81 0.63 -11.85
CA LYS A 106 -3.80 -0.20 -11.15
C LYS A 106 -3.17 -1.47 -10.60
N LEU A 107 -2.35 -2.15 -11.41
CA LEU A 107 -1.68 -3.37 -11.02
C LEU A 107 -0.75 -3.17 -9.83
N HIS A 108 0.08 -2.11 -9.84
CA HIS A 108 0.94 -1.82 -8.69
C HIS A 108 0.12 -1.46 -7.47
N HIS A 109 -0.93 -0.66 -7.60
CA HIS A 109 -1.79 -0.34 -6.45
C HIS A 109 -2.42 -1.60 -5.86
N PHE A 110 -2.96 -2.49 -6.68
CA PHE A 110 -3.57 -3.73 -6.24
C PHE A 110 -2.58 -4.66 -5.54
N THR A 111 -1.47 -5.01 -6.21
CA THR A 111 -0.46 -5.94 -5.68
C THR A 111 0.16 -5.45 -4.37
N ASN A 112 0.47 -4.15 -4.29
CA ASN A 112 0.95 -3.56 -3.05
C ASN A 112 -0.11 -3.51 -1.95
N SER A 113 -1.39 -3.34 -2.30
CA SER A 113 -2.47 -3.34 -1.32
C SER A 113 -2.67 -4.74 -0.74
N VAL A 114 -2.65 -5.78 -1.59
CA VAL A 114 -2.74 -7.18 -1.15
C VAL A 114 -1.58 -7.52 -0.22
N SER A 115 -0.35 -7.16 -0.61
CA SER A 115 0.82 -7.42 0.21
C SER A 115 0.80 -6.69 1.56
N PHE A 116 0.41 -5.42 1.57
CA PHE A 116 0.25 -4.67 2.82
C PHE A 116 -0.80 -5.31 3.74
N THR A 117 -1.98 -5.67 3.20
CA THR A 117 -3.02 -6.35 3.97
C THR A 117 -2.54 -7.71 4.50
N ALA A 118 -1.83 -8.50 3.69
CA ALA A 118 -1.25 -9.76 4.13
C ALA A 118 -0.27 -9.56 5.29
N ALA A 119 0.60 -8.55 5.23
CA ALA A 119 1.52 -8.24 6.32
C ALA A 119 0.79 -7.81 7.61
N LEU A 120 -0.30 -7.05 7.51
CA LEU A 120 -1.13 -6.73 8.68
C LEU A 120 -1.78 -7.97 9.30
N LEU A 121 -2.27 -8.90 8.48
CA LEU A 121 -2.82 -10.18 8.97
C LEU A 121 -1.74 -11.03 9.65
N LEU A 122 -0.53 -11.06 9.09
CA LEU A 122 0.59 -11.77 9.71
C LEU A 122 1.03 -11.11 11.01
N LEU A 123 0.97 -9.79 11.14
CA LEU A 123 1.20 -9.09 12.42
C LEU A 123 0.16 -9.49 13.48
N LEU A 124 -1.11 -9.66 13.10
CA LEU A 124 -2.15 -10.16 14.01
C LEU A 124 -1.88 -11.60 14.44
N LEU A 125 -1.52 -12.47 13.49
CA LEU A 125 -1.13 -13.86 13.79
C LEU A 125 0.11 -13.92 14.69
N TRP A 126 1.06 -13.02 14.47
CA TRP A 126 2.25 -12.89 15.28
C TRP A 126 1.89 -12.51 16.73
N GLN A 127 1.04 -11.49 16.91
CA GLN A 127 0.51 -11.11 18.23
C GLN A 127 -0.24 -12.25 18.91
N TYR A 128 -1.11 -12.95 18.17
CA TYR A 128 -1.89 -14.07 18.69
C TYR A 128 -1.00 -15.22 19.19
N ASN A 129 0.05 -15.57 18.42
CA ASN A 129 1.00 -16.60 18.83
C ASN A 129 1.75 -16.22 20.11
N TYR A 130 2.13 -14.95 20.28
CA TYR A 130 2.78 -14.47 21.51
C TYR A 130 1.86 -14.58 22.73
N HIS A 131 0.58 -14.26 22.55
CA HIS A 131 -0.38 -14.31 23.65
C HIS A 131 -0.69 -15.75 24.09
N THR A 132 -0.76 -16.69 23.13
CA THR A 132 -1.21 -18.06 23.39
C THR A 132 -0.10 -19.03 23.79
N LYS A 133 1.09 -18.92 23.18
CA LYS A 133 2.19 -19.87 23.41
C LYS A 133 3.17 -19.42 24.49
N GLY A 134 3.14 -18.13 24.87
CA GLY A 134 4.14 -17.55 25.78
C GLY A 134 5.57 -17.67 25.23
N GLY A 135 6.55 -17.23 26.02
CA GLY A 135 7.98 -17.44 25.71
C GLY A 135 8.80 -16.21 25.30
N ILE A 136 8.27 -14.98 25.46
CA ILE A 136 9.00 -13.75 25.13
C ILE A 136 8.96 -12.75 26.29
N GLN A 137 10.01 -11.94 26.39
CA GLN A 137 10.11 -10.86 27.38
C GLN A 137 8.88 -9.95 27.34
N LYS A 138 8.33 -9.62 28.52
CA LYS A 138 7.11 -8.81 28.67
C LYS A 138 7.19 -7.45 27.94
N SER A 139 8.39 -6.89 27.79
CA SER A 139 8.65 -5.63 27.08
C SER A 139 8.34 -5.69 25.57
N LEU A 140 8.40 -6.87 24.95
CA LEU A 140 8.22 -7.06 23.50
C LEU A 140 6.83 -7.61 23.14
N LEU A 141 5.99 -7.87 24.14
CA LEU A 141 4.66 -8.48 23.97
C LEU A 141 3.72 -7.64 23.09
N PHE A 142 3.82 -6.32 23.16
CA PHE A 142 2.94 -5.38 22.44
C PHE A 142 3.54 -4.84 21.16
N LEU A 143 4.77 -5.26 20.80
CA LEU A 143 5.47 -4.73 19.64
C LEU A 143 4.72 -4.98 18.31
N PRO A 144 4.19 -6.18 18.01
CA PRO A 144 3.41 -6.40 16.79
C PRO A 144 2.16 -5.52 16.73
N THR A 145 1.45 -5.38 17.86
CA THR A 145 0.28 -4.49 17.99
C THR A 145 0.64 -3.03 17.74
N GLY A 146 1.73 -2.53 18.32
CA GLY A 146 2.20 -1.16 18.14
C GLY A 146 2.53 -0.85 16.67
N ILE A 147 3.21 -1.77 15.99
CA ILE A 147 3.54 -1.65 14.55
C ILE A 147 2.26 -1.65 13.71
N LEU A 148 1.30 -2.52 14.02
CA LEU A 148 0.03 -2.60 13.31
C LEU A 148 -0.75 -1.28 13.42
N LEU A 149 -0.98 -0.80 14.64
CA LEU A 149 -1.78 0.40 14.90
C LEU A 149 -1.12 1.64 14.30
N SER A 150 0.19 1.80 14.49
CA SER A 150 0.94 2.93 13.91
C SER A 150 0.94 2.89 12.38
N SER A 151 1.08 1.72 11.75
CA SER A 151 1.03 1.57 10.29
C SER A 151 -0.36 1.90 9.72
N MET A 152 -1.43 1.48 10.40
CA MET A 152 -2.80 1.82 10.00
C MET A 152 -3.09 3.30 10.18
N LEU A 153 -2.69 3.89 11.31
CA LEU A 153 -2.84 5.32 11.58
C LEU A 153 -2.11 6.15 10.53
N LEU A 154 -0.86 5.81 10.21
CA LEU A 154 -0.08 6.47 9.18
C LEU A 154 -0.78 6.39 7.82
N ARG A 155 -1.38 5.24 7.47
CA ARG A 155 -2.13 5.07 6.22
C ARG A 155 -3.34 5.99 6.17
N ILE A 156 -4.13 6.04 7.24
CA ILE A 156 -5.34 6.86 7.33
C ILE A 156 -4.99 8.35 7.21
N LEU A 157 -3.95 8.81 7.91
CA LEU A 157 -3.54 10.22 7.91
C LEU A 157 -2.84 10.62 6.60
N SER A 158 -2.13 9.70 5.95
CA SER A 158 -1.41 9.99 4.70
C SER A 158 -2.35 10.25 3.52
N ILE A 159 -3.54 9.65 3.49
CA ILE A 159 -4.53 9.85 2.41
C ILE A 159 -4.98 11.31 2.29
N PRO A 160 -5.53 11.96 3.35
CA PRO A 160 -5.94 13.36 3.27
C PRO A 160 -4.75 14.29 3.07
N TYR A 161 -3.59 13.99 3.66
CA TYR A 161 -2.36 14.76 3.42
C TYR A 161 -1.97 14.80 1.95
N TYR A 162 -1.89 13.63 1.28
CA TYR A 162 -1.55 13.58 -0.14
C TYR A 162 -2.66 14.12 -1.03
N TYR A 163 -3.93 13.95 -0.64
CA TYR A 163 -5.05 14.54 -1.36
C TYR A 163 -4.95 16.07 -1.39
N TRP A 164 -4.70 16.69 -0.24
CA TRP A 164 -4.45 18.12 -0.14
C TRP A 164 -3.22 18.52 -0.96
N LYS A 165 -2.08 17.86 -0.75
CA LYS A 165 -0.82 18.18 -1.44
C LYS A 165 -0.97 18.17 -2.96
N LEU A 166 -1.61 17.15 -3.52
CA LEU A 166 -1.85 17.05 -4.96
C LEU A 166 -2.77 18.15 -5.49
N HIS A 167 -3.74 18.58 -4.69
CA HIS A 167 -4.60 19.70 -5.05
C HIS A 167 -3.79 21.01 -5.14
N ILE A 168 -2.89 21.27 -4.19
CA ILE A 168 -1.98 22.42 -4.24
C ILE A 168 -1.05 22.36 -5.44
N ASP A 169 -0.41 21.20 -5.67
CA ASP A 169 0.56 21.05 -6.77
C ASP A 169 -0.08 21.33 -8.13
N LEU A 170 -1.37 20.97 -8.30
CA LEU A 170 -2.16 21.29 -9.49
C LEU A 170 -2.54 22.78 -9.58
N SER A 171 -2.91 23.42 -8.47
CA SER A 171 -3.27 24.85 -8.48
C SER A 171 -2.07 25.77 -8.73
N CYS A 172 -0.87 25.35 -8.32
CA CYS A 172 0.36 26.14 -8.46
C CYS A 172 1.18 25.78 -9.72
N ASN A 173 0.63 24.97 -10.63
CA ASN A 173 1.29 24.52 -11.86
C ASN A 173 2.70 23.95 -11.64
N ARG A 174 2.94 23.24 -10.52
CA ARG A 174 4.24 22.65 -10.15
C ARG A 174 4.46 21.27 -10.79
N ILE A 175 3.80 21.00 -11.92
CA ILE A 175 3.72 19.68 -12.58
C ILE A 175 3.80 19.84 -14.10
#